data_AF-E4ZRX0-F1
#
_entry.id   AF-E4ZRX0-F1
#
_cell.length_a   1.000
_cell.length_b   1.000
_cell.length_c   1.000
_cell.angle_alpha   90.00
_cell.angle_beta   90.00
_cell.angle_gamma   90.00
#
_symmetry.space_group_name_H-M   'P 1'
#
loop_
_entity.id
_entity.type
_entity.pdbx_description
1 polymer ?
#
loop_
_entity_poly.entity_id
_entity_poly.type
_entity_poly.pdbx_seq_one_letter_code
_entity_poly.pdbx_strand_id
1 'polypeptide(L)'
;MKLRTPSPPPVEDAPWQSQTPSNTLEFGSQSTLVKARIQRHVDSSPTSMVEAFEKKAKGAAVVAHKLVLAQKENAELRAANKAAMQRRSHKRKRVQKEGTLTVEKGLRLTTLKEFTARSDGIKALKRVRAELGEPTQRRCGRCDEAGHNGRTCKQEVECISK
;
A
#
# COMPACT_ATOMS: atom_id res chain seq x y z
N MET A 1 7.18 74.62 -6.29
CA MET A 1 7.03 73.63 -5.20
C MET A 1 7.55 72.28 -5.70
N LYS A 2 8.55 71.68 -5.05
CA LYS A 2 9.05 70.35 -5.42
C LYS A 2 8.26 69.30 -4.64
N LEU A 3 7.40 68.55 -5.33
CA LEU A 3 6.69 67.41 -4.76
C LEU A 3 7.71 66.29 -4.51
N ARG A 4 7.82 65.86 -3.25
CA ARG A 4 8.72 64.78 -2.85
C ARG A 4 7.90 63.50 -2.81
N THR A 5 8.22 62.55 -3.69
CA THR A 5 7.63 61.21 -3.66
C THR A 5 8.09 60.50 -2.40
N PRO A 6 7.19 59.95 -1.56
CA PRO A 6 7.59 59.17 -0.40
C PRO A 6 8.35 57.92 -0.87
N SER A 7 9.44 57.62 -0.17
CA SER A 7 10.25 56.42 -0.44
C SER A 7 9.40 55.18 -0.15
N PRO A 8 9.41 54.15 -1.03
CA PRO A 8 8.65 52.94 -0.79
C PRO A 8 9.11 52.25 0.51
N PRO A 9 8.21 51.58 1.23
CA PRO A 9 8.57 50.87 2.46
C PRO A 9 9.65 49.82 2.19
N PRO A 10 10.53 49.53 3.17
CA PRO A 10 11.56 48.51 3.04
C PRO A 10 10.91 47.18 2.62
N VAL A 11 11.38 46.61 1.52
CA VAL A 11 11.00 45.26 1.14
C VAL A 11 11.69 44.32 2.13
N GLU A 12 10.93 43.51 2.87
CA GLU A 12 11.53 42.43 3.65
C GLU A 12 12.17 41.43 2.68
N ASP A 13 13.49 41.54 2.51
CA ASP A 13 14.34 40.68 1.70
C ASP A 13 14.62 39.35 2.39
N ALA A 14 13.61 38.70 2.97
CA ALA A 14 13.73 37.30 3.33
C ALA A 14 14.08 36.52 2.05
N PRO A 15 15.22 35.82 1.98
CA PRO A 15 15.63 35.12 0.77
C PRO A 15 14.56 34.10 0.39
N TRP A 16 13.95 34.29 -0.77
CA TRP A 16 13.00 33.33 -1.31
C TRP A 16 13.69 31.98 -1.49
N GLN A 17 13.37 31.01 -0.64
CA GLN A 17 13.76 29.63 -0.86
C GLN A 17 12.69 28.95 -1.71
N SER A 18 12.95 28.85 -3.01
CA SER A 18 12.15 28.07 -3.95
C SER A 18 12.33 26.58 -3.68
N GLN A 19 11.76 26.07 -2.59
CA GLN A 19 11.74 24.64 -2.31
C GLN A 19 10.52 23.99 -2.98
N THR A 20 10.75 22.87 -3.66
CA THR A 20 9.65 22.05 -4.19
C THR A 20 8.76 21.60 -3.05
N PRO A 21 7.45 21.92 -3.06
CA PRO A 21 6.53 21.45 -2.03
C PRO A 21 6.50 19.94 -1.97
N SER A 22 6.67 19.38 -0.77
CA SER A 22 6.69 17.92 -0.56
C SER A 22 5.28 17.35 -0.36
N ASN A 23 4.32 18.21 -0.04
CA ASN A 23 2.92 17.82 0.17
C ASN A 23 1.95 18.93 -0.27
N THR A 24 0.66 18.59 -0.34
CA THR A 24 -0.39 19.51 -0.81
C THR A 24 -0.59 20.72 0.10
N LEU A 25 -0.30 20.59 1.41
CA LEU A 25 -0.42 21.69 2.37
C LEU A 25 0.66 22.75 2.11
N GLU A 26 1.92 22.32 2.00
CA GLU A 26 3.05 23.18 1.62
C GLU A 26 2.81 23.85 0.28
N PHE A 27 2.26 23.10 -0.69
CA PHE A 27 1.92 23.64 -2.00
C PHE A 27 0.89 24.77 -1.91
N GLY A 28 -0.13 24.61 -1.07
CA GLY A 28 -1.16 25.63 -0.80
C GLY A 28 -0.59 26.88 -0.10
N SER A 29 0.25 26.68 0.91
CA SER A 29 0.94 27.76 1.63
C SER A 29 1.85 28.56 0.70
N GLN A 30 2.68 27.88 -0.11
CA GLN A 30 3.57 28.53 -1.06
C GLN A 30 2.78 29.25 -2.17
N SER A 31 1.69 28.65 -2.68
CA SER A 31 0.84 29.29 -3.69
C SER A 31 0.23 30.59 -3.16
N THR A 32 -0.25 30.58 -1.92
CA THR A 32 -0.79 31.78 -1.25
C THR A 32 0.28 32.86 -1.11
N LEU A 33 1.49 32.49 -0.69
CA LEU A 33 2.61 33.42 -0.53
C LEU A 33 3.00 34.09 -1.85
N VAL A 34 3.14 33.29 -2.92
CA VAL A 34 3.50 33.80 -4.26
C VAL A 34 2.40 34.74 -4.78
N LYS A 35 1.13 34.36 -4.65
CA LYS A 35 0.00 35.22 -5.03
C LYS A 35 0.03 36.57 -4.29
N ALA A 36 0.21 36.55 -2.97
CA ALA A 36 0.25 37.76 -2.15
C ALA A 36 1.44 38.66 -2.51
N ARG A 37 2.54 38.10 -3.02
CA ARG A 37 3.71 38.87 -3.47
C ARG A 37 3.46 39.51 -4.83
N ILE A 38 2.87 38.77 -5.78
CA ILE A 38 2.48 39.31 -7.09
C ILE A 38 1.52 40.50 -6.92
N GLN A 39 0.56 40.40 -6.00
CA GLN A 39 -0.39 41.47 -5.71
C GLN A 39 0.26 42.74 -5.13
N ARG A 40 1.39 42.60 -4.43
CA ARG A 40 2.13 43.72 -3.83
C ARG A 40 3.16 44.36 -4.79
N HIS A 41 3.34 43.80 -5.98
CA HIS A 41 4.34 44.26 -6.92
C HIS A 41 3.90 45.56 -7.61
N VAL A 42 4.79 46.55 -7.65
CA VAL A 42 4.48 47.92 -8.09
C VAL A 42 4.49 48.07 -9.62
N ASP A 43 5.28 47.26 -10.33
CA ASP A 43 5.57 47.46 -11.77
C ASP A 43 4.86 46.46 -12.69
N SER A 44 3.79 45.80 -12.25
CA SER A 44 3.07 44.81 -13.06
C SER A 44 1.57 45.03 -12.99
N SER A 45 0.85 44.74 -14.08
CA SER A 45 -0.61 44.54 -14.01
C SER A 45 -0.86 43.32 -13.13
N PRO A 46 -1.33 43.48 -11.87
CA PRO A 46 -1.34 42.38 -10.91
C PRO A 46 -2.32 41.29 -11.34
N THR A 47 -3.38 41.69 -12.05
CA THR A 47 -4.50 40.82 -12.40
C THR A 47 -4.10 39.72 -13.37
N SER A 48 -3.42 40.03 -14.48
CA SER A 48 -3.07 39.03 -15.50
C SER A 48 -2.06 38.00 -14.99
N MET A 49 -1.11 38.44 -14.16
CA MET A 49 -0.10 37.56 -13.56
C MET A 49 -0.69 36.67 -12.46
N VAL A 50 -1.58 37.22 -11.61
CA VAL A 50 -2.30 36.42 -10.60
C VAL A 50 -3.16 35.36 -11.27
N GLU A 51 -3.93 35.71 -12.30
CA GLU A 51 -4.77 34.75 -13.02
C GLU A 51 -3.94 33.63 -13.68
N ALA A 52 -2.83 33.99 -14.34
CA ALA A 52 -1.93 33.02 -14.95
C ALA A 52 -1.32 32.08 -13.89
N PHE A 53 -0.91 32.63 -12.75
CA PHE A 53 -0.39 31.87 -11.63
C PHE A 53 -1.44 30.94 -11.03
N GLU A 54 -2.67 31.40 -10.82
CA GLU A 54 -3.77 30.58 -10.30
C GLU A 54 -4.09 29.39 -11.21
N LYS A 55 -4.11 29.59 -12.53
CA LYS A 55 -4.31 28.50 -13.51
C LYS A 55 -3.21 27.44 -13.37
N LYS A 56 -1.94 27.87 -13.25
CA LYS A 56 -0.81 26.95 -13.02
C LYS A 56 -0.90 26.25 -11.67
N ALA A 57 -1.23 26.98 -10.61
CA ALA A 57 -1.35 26.43 -9.27
C ALA A 57 -2.45 25.35 -9.19
N LYS A 58 -3.61 25.61 -9.80
CA LYS A 58 -4.69 24.62 -9.94
C LYS A 58 -4.25 23.40 -10.74
N GLY A 59 -3.55 23.60 -11.87
CA GLY A 59 -3.01 22.51 -12.68
C GLY A 59 -2.04 21.63 -11.90
N ALA A 60 -1.10 22.23 -11.17
CA ALA A 60 -0.14 21.51 -10.34
C ALA A 60 -0.82 20.77 -9.18
N ALA A 61 -1.85 21.33 -8.54
CA ALA A 61 -2.64 20.64 -7.53
C ALA A 61 -3.33 19.38 -8.09
N VAL A 62 -3.90 19.46 -9.29
CA VAL A 62 -4.51 18.31 -9.98
C VAL A 62 -3.48 17.23 -10.28
N VAL A 63 -2.29 17.61 -10.76
CA VAL A 63 -1.19 16.67 -11.04
C VAL A 63 -0.71 16.00 -9.76
N ALA A 64 -0.50 16.76 -8.69
CA ALA A 64 -0.09 16.22 -7.39
C ALA A 64 -1.11 15.21 -6.85
N HIS A 65 -2.41 15.52 -6.92
CA HIS A 65 -3.46 14.60 -6.50
C HIS A 65 -3.43 13.30 -7.31
N LYS A 66 -3.33 13.38 -8.65
CA LYS A 66 -3.22 12.22 -9.52
C LYS A 66 -1.96 11.39 -9.22
N LEU A 67 -0.84 12.05 -8.92
CA LEU A 67 0.40 11.37 -8.58
C LEU A 67 0.28 10.54 -7.30
N VAL A 68 -0.37 11.08 -6.26
CA VAL A 68 -0.62 10.34 -5.02
C VAL A 68 -1.47 9.09 -5.27
N LEU A 69 -2.55 9.22 -6.07
CA LEU A 69 -3.37 8.08 -6.44
C LEU A 69 -2.58 7.02 -7.23
N ALA A 70 -1.81 7.46 -8.23
CA ALA A 70 -0.98 6.58 -9.03
C ALA A 70 0.09 5.86 -8.21
N GLN A 71 0.70 6.53 -7.23
CA GLN A 71 1.67 5.91 -6.32
C GLN A 71 1.02 4.82 -5.46
N LYS A 72 -0.18 5.06 -4.95
CA LYS A 72 -0.95 4.05 -4.19
C LYS A 72 -1.28 2.84 -5.06
N GLU A 73 -1.84 3.06 -6.24
CA GLU A 73 -2.17 1.99 -7.18
C GLU A 73 -0.91 1.20 -7.58
N ASN A 74 0.21 1.87 -7.84
CA ASN A 74 1.46 1.21 -8.17
C ASN A 74 1.98 0.33 -7.02
N ALA A 75 1.85 0.79 -5.77
CA ALA A 75 2.20 0.00 -4.60
C ALA A 75 1.32 -1.26 -4.47
N GLU A 76 0.01 -1.12 -4.66
CA GLU A 76 -0.95 -2.22 -4.65
C GLU A 76 -0.66 -3.24 -5.77
N LEU A 77 -0.42 -2.76 -6.99
CA LEU A 77 -0.05 -3.60 -8.14
C LEU A 77 1.26 -4.35 -7.91
N ARG A 78 2.27 -3.70 -7.31
CA ARG A 78 3.54 -4.36 -6.96
C ARG A 78 3.33 -5.44 -5.90
N ALA A 79 2.50 -5.19 -4.89
CA ALA A 79 2.18 -6.17 -3.87
C ALA A 79 1.43 -7.38 -4.47
N ALA A 80 0.43 -7.14 -5.32
CA ALA A 80 -0.32 -8.17 -6.02
C ALA A 80 0.57 -9.01 -6.94
N ASN A 81 1.46 -8.36 -7.72
CA ASN A 81 2.42 -9.05 -8.57
C ASN A 81 3.39 -9.93 -7.78
N LYS A 82 3.91 -9.43 -6.65
CA LYS A 82 4.78 -10.22 -5.76
C LYS A 82 4.04 -11.44 -5.23
N ALA A 83 2.80 -11.28 -4.77
CA ALA A 83 1.98 -12.39 -4.30
C ALA A 83 1.68 -13.41 -5.42
N ALA A 84 1.34 -12.95 -6.62
CA ALA A 84 1.11 -13.81 -7.78
C ALA A 84 2.38 -14.57 -8.18
N MET A 85 3.54 -13.91 -8.18
CA MET A 85 4.84 -14.53 -8.45
C MET A 85 5.16 -15.62 -7.42
N GLN A 86 4.94 -15.34 -6.14
CA GLN A 86 5.11 -16.32 -5.07
C GLN A 86 4.19 -17.53 -5.29
N ARG A 87 2.89 -17.31 -5.53
CA ARG A 87 1.92 -18.39 -5.81
C ARG A 87 2.34 -19.25 -7.01
N ARG A 88 2.78 -18.61 -8.11
CA ARG A 88 3.30 -19.32 -9.30
C ARG A 88 4.54 -20.14 -8.97
N SER A 89 5.49 -19.59 -8.21
CA SER A 89 6.70 -20.30 -7.77
C SER A 89 6.37 -21.49 -6.87
N HIS A 90 5.48 -21.33 -5.89
CA HIS A 90 5.01 -22.42 -5.04
C HIS A 90 4.33 -23.53 -5.86
N LYS A 91 3.44 -23.17 -6.81
CA LYS A 91 2.80 -24.15 -7.71
C LYS A 91 3.83 -24.86 -8.59
N ARG A 92 4.82 -24.15 -9.17
CA ARG A 92 5.90 -24.76 -9.97
C ARG A 92 6.73 -25.74 -9.14
N LYS A 93 7.13 -25.38 -7.91
CA LYS A 93 7.86 -26.28 -6.99
C LYS A 93 7.02 -27.51 -6.61
N ARG A 94 5.69 -27.36 -6.49
CA ARG A 94 4.78 -28.48 -6.28
C ARG A 94 4.70 -29.38 -7.51
N VAL A 95 4.52 -28.82 -8.71
CA VAL A 95 4.46 -29.57 -9.97
C VAL A 95 5.78 -30.31 -10.27
N GLN A 96 6.94 -29.70 -9.99
CA GLN A 96 8.24 -30.39 -10.09
C GLN A 96 8.34 -31.62 -9.19
N LYS A 97 7.61 -31.64 -8.07
CA LYS A 97 7.49 -32.81 -7.18
C LYS A 97 6.37 -33.76 -7.60
N GLU A 98 5.50 -33.37 -8.52
CA GLU A 98 4.32 -34.11 -9.01
C GLU A 98 4.52 -34.69 -10.43
N GLY A 99 5.76 -34.89 -10.90
CA GLY A 99 5.99 -35.90 -11.94
C GLY A 99 5.68 -37.30 -11.39
N THR A 100 5.56 -38.34 -12.24
CA THR A 100 5.38 -39.73 -11.80
C THR A 100 6.53 -40.13 -10.86
N LEU A 101 6.29 -39.98 -9.56
CA LEU A 101 7.28 -40.17 -8.52
C LEU A 101 7.18 -41.62 -8.08
N THR A 102 8.14 -42.43 -8.51
CA THR A 102 8.26 -43.79 -7.98
C THR A 102 8.55 -43.70 -6.48
N VAL A 103 8.01 -44.65 -5.70
CA VAL A 103 8.15 -44.70 -4.23
C VAL A 103 9.62 -44.55 -3.80
N GLU A 104 10.52 -45.20 -4.53
CA GLU A 104 11.97 -45.12 -4.31
C GLU A 104 12.54 -43.70 -4.49
N LYS A 105 12.16 -42.99 -5.57
CA LYS A 105 12.59 -41.60 -5.79
C LYS A 105 12.03 -40.68 -4.70
N GLY A 106 10.81 -40.93 -4.22
CA GLY A 106 10.22 -40.20 -3.11
C GLY A 106 10.99 -40.40 -1.79
N LEU A 107 11.38 -41.63 -1.49
CA LEU A 107 12.17 -41.95 -0.29
C LEU A 107 13.53 -41.24 -0.33
N ARG A 108 14.25 -41.34 -1.46
CA ARG A 108 15.56 -40.68 -1.67
C ARG A 108 15.48 -39.17 -1.52
N LEU A 109 14.43 -38.53 -2.04
CA LEU A 109 14.23 -37.08 -1.91
C LEU A 109 13.87 -36.64 -0.47
N THR A 110 13.35 -37.55 0.34
CA THR A 110 12.99 -37.27 1.74
C THR A 110 14.23 -37.37 2.61
N THR A 111 15.00 -38.47 2.47
CA THR A 111 16.26 -38.66 3.17
C THR A 111 17.29 -37.58 2.83
N LEU A 112 17.40 -37.19 1.55
CA LEU A 112 18.33 -36.12 1.15
C LEU A 112 17.98 -34.77 1.79
N LYS A 113 16.67 -34.44 1.92
CA LYS A 113 16.22 -33.21 2.60
C LYS A 113 16.47 -33.25 4.10
N GLU A 114 16.29 -34.40 4.74
CA GLU A 114 16.57 -34.58 6.16
C GLU A 114 18.08 -34.48 6.46
N PHE A 115 18.91 -34.91 5.52
CA PHE A 115 20.36 -34.75 5.60
C PHE A 115 20.78 -33.29 5.42
N THR A 116 20.26 -32.59 4.39
CA THR A 116 20.56 -31.15 4.19
C THR A 116 20.05 -30.27 5.33
N ALA A 117 18.88 -30.59 5.89
CA ALA A 117 18.35 -29.88 7.06
C ALA A 117 19.22 -30.08 8.32
N ARG A 118 19.98 -31.18 8.40
CA ARG A 118 20.95 -31.44 9.47
C ARG A 118 22.30 -30.78 9.22
N SER A 119 22.75 -30.67 7.98
CA SER A 119 24.04 -30.05 7.64
C SER A 119 24.04 -28.52 7.74
N ASP A 120 22.91 -27.89 7.41
CA ASP A 120 22.89 -26.42 7.24
C ASP A 120 22.88 -25.65 8.56
N GLY A 121 22.82 -26.31 9.73
CA GLY A 121 22.88 -25.65 11.06
C GLY A 121 21.71 -24.69 11.35
N ILE A 122 20.88 -24.37 10.35
CA ILE A 122 19.60 -23.69 10.49
C ILE A 122 18.71 -24.69 11.21
N LYS A 123 18.69 -24.60 12.55
CA LYS A 123 17.53 -25.01 13.33
C LYS A 123 16.36 -24.32 12.65
N ALA A 124 15.64 -25.03 11.79
CA ALA A 124 14.34 -24.62 11.34
C ALA A 124 13.63 -24.30 12.64
N LEU A 125 13.42 -23.01 12.92
CA LEU A 125 12.57 -22.57 14.01
C LEU A 125 11.34 -23.41 13.80
N LYS A 126 11.17 -24.41 14.66
CA LYS A 126 9.95 -25.18 14.74
C LYS A 126 8.96 -24.06 14.94
N ARG A 127 8.21 -23.71 13.89
CA ARG A 127 6.91 -23.10 14.10
C ARG A 127 6.28 -24.16 14.97
N VAL A 128 6.26 -23.88 16.27
CA VAL A 128 5.51 -24.64 17.24
C VAL A 128 4.12 -24.56 16.64
N ARG A 129 3.77 -25.62 15.92
CA ARG A 129 2.38 -25.97 15.70
C ARG A 129 1.90 -26.05 17.13
N ALA A 130 1.11 -25.06 17.53
CA ALA A 130 0.44 -25.05 18.81
C ALA A 130 0.02 -26.50 19.07
N GLU A 131 0.41 -26.96 20.26
CA GLU A 131 0.29 -28.34 20.72
C GLU A 131 -0.99 -28.97 20.18
N LEU A 132 -0.90 -30.23 19.77
CA LEU A 132 -2.05 -31.06 19.48
C LEU A 132 -3.00 -31.03 20.70
N GLY A 133 -3.86 -30.02 20.78
CA GLY A 133 -5.20 -30.23 21.29
C GLY A 133 -5.80 -31.28 20.38
N GLU A 134 -6.42 -32.30 20.98
CA GLU A 134 -7.17 -33.30 20.24
C GLU A 134 -7.98 -32.63 19.13
N PRO A 135 -8.06 -33.23 17.93
CA PRO A 135 -8.88 -32.67 16.87
C PRO A 135 -10.29 -32.50 17.43
N THR A 136 -10.68 -31.25 17.73
CA THR A 136 -12.02 -30.92 18.22
C THR A 136 -13.00 -31.61 17.28
N GLN A 137 -13.75 -32.55 17.84
CA GLN A 137 -14.68 -33.37 17.08
C GLN A 137 -15.57 -32.42 16.28
N ARG A 138 -15.59 -32.57 14.95
CA ARG A 138 -16.33 -31.66 14.08
C ARG A 138 -17.82 -31.72 14.46
N ARG A 139 -18.35 -30.57 14.89
CA ARG A 139 -19.75 -30.36 15.22
C ARG A 139 -20.52 -29.86 14.00
N CYS A 140 -21.79 -30.19 13.94
CA CYS A 140 -22.70 -29.74 12.91
C CYS A 140 -23.00 -28.26 13.11
N GLY A 141 -22.69 -27.39 12.15
CA GLY A 141 -22.98 -25.94 12.25
C GLY A 141 -24.46 -25.55 12.25
N ARG A 142 -25.40 -26.52 12.30
CA ARG A 142 -26.85 -26.28 12.47
C ARG A 142 -27.35 -26.65 13.88
N CYS A 143 -26.81 -27.69 14.50
CA CYS A 143 -27.29 -28.22 15.79
C CYS A 143 -26.18 -28.45 16.83
N ASP A 144 -24.93 -28.10 16.51
CA ASP A 144 -23.73 -28.25 17.35
C ASP A 144 -23.44 -29.67 17.88
N GLU A 145 -24.13 -30.69 17.36
CA GLU A 145 -23.88 -32.10 17.64
C GLU A 145 -22.76 -32.66 16.77
N ALA A 146 -22.01 -33.61 17.32
CA ALA A 146 -20.97 -34.33 16.59
C ALA A 146 -21.54 -35.53 15.81
N GLY A 147 -20.78 -36.03 14.82
CA GLY A 147 -21.12 -37.25 14.07
C GLY A 147 -21.86 -37.02 12.76
N HIS A 148 -22.23 -35.78 12.44
CA HIS A 148 -22.82 -35.42 11.15
C HIS A 148 -22.46 -33.98 10.75
N ASN A 149 -22.74 -33.61 9.50
CA ASN A 149 -22.53 -32.25 9.00
C ASN A 149 -23.87 -31.57 8.70
N GLY A 150 -23.88 -30.24 8.51
CA GLY A 150 -25.10 -29.47 8.27
C GLY A 150 -25.94 -29.93 7.06
N ARG A 151 -25.36 -30.65 6.10
CA ARG A 151 -26.09 -31.19 4.94
C ARG A 151 -26.88 -32.45 5.25
N THR A 152 -26.45 -33.22 6.26
CA THR A 152 -27.12 -34.44 6.72
C THR A 152 -27.81 -34.23 8.07
N CYS A 153 -27.93 -32.99 8.51
CA CYS A 153 -28.63 -32.62 9.73
C CYS A 153 -30.14 -32.80 9.53
N LYS A 154 -30.77 -33.55 10.43
CA LYS A 154 -32.23 -33.79 10.43
C LYS A 154 -33.02 -32.74 11.20
N GLN A 155 -32.36 -31.77 11.85
CA GLN A 155 -33.03 -30.64 12.47
C GLN A 155 -33.33 -29.57 11.42
N GLU A 156 -34.61 -29.23 11.28
CA GLU A 156 -35.06 -28.03 10.58
C GLU A 156 -34.74 -26.82 11.47
N VAL A 157 -33.77 -26.00 11.07
CA VAL A 157 -33.51 -24.72 11.73
C VAL A 157 -34.48 -23.72 11.14
N GLU A 158 -35.43 -23.25 11.94
CA GLU A 158 -36.26 -22.09 11.63
C GLU A 158 -35.33 -20.86 11.66
N CYS A 159 -34.99 -20.35 10.47
CA CYS A 159 -34.12 -19.18 10.33
C CYS A 159 -34.81 -17.94 10.89
N ILE A 160 -34.53 -17.57 12.15
CA ILE A 160 -34.82 -16.23 12.64
C ILE A 160 -33.72 -15.29 12.14
N SER A 161 -34.00 -14.62 11.02
CA SER A 161 -33.24 -13.47 10.55
C SER A 161 -33.34 -12.32 11.55
N LYS A 162 -32.20 -11.75 11.96
CA LYS A 162 -32.08 -10.38 12.50
C LYS A 162 -30.96 -9.68 11.75
#